data_AF-A0A2S9J6T5-F1
#
_entry.id   AF-A0A2S9J6T5-F1
#
_cell.length_a   1.000
_cell.length_b   1.000
_cell.length_c   1.000
_cell.angle_alpha   90.00
_cell.angle_beta   90.00
_cell.angle_gamma   90.00
#
_symmetry.space_group_name_H-M   'P 1'
#
loop_
_entity.id
_entity.type
_entity.pdbx_description
1 polymer ?
#
loop_
_entity_poly.entity_id
_entity_poly.type
_entity_poly.pdbx_seq_one_letter_code
_entity_poly.pdbx_strand_id
1 'polypeptide(L)'
;MLLGLLRNSEFLKSPAFDEMLLKVANDDILSFKNNNKWLSHHPNNAIIFKDLEIVWKDLIPTYLSDFRPLVYGEFPKEEDILKTLKMVQKRLKSVPWSIKQF
;
A
#
# COMPACT_ATOMS: atom_id res chain seq x y z
N MET A 1 -16.04 -1.57 -7.03
CA MET A 1 -14.65 -1.16 -7.39
C MET A 1 -13.56 -1.79 -6.50
N LEU A 2 -13.80 -2.06 -5.21
CA LEU A 2 -12.85 -2.76 -4.32
C LEU A 2 -12.75 -4.29 -4.53
N LEU A 3 -13.75 -4.91 -5.18
CA LEU A 3 -13.73 -6.34 -5.53
C LEU A 3 -12.71 -6.71 -6.63
N GLY A 4 -12.14 -5.72 -7.34
CA GLY A 4 -11.07 -5.95 -8.32
C GLY A 4 -9.76 -6.46 -7.71
N LEU A 5 -9.60 -6.38 -6.38
CA LEU A 5 -8.39 -6.79 -5.66
C LEU A 5 -8.23 -8.30 -5.50
N LEU A 6 -9.30 -9.11 -5.63
CA LEU A 6 -9.15 -10.57 -5.66
C LEU A 6 -8.34 -11.03 -6.88
N ARG A 7 -8.43 -10.30 -7.99
CA ARG A 7 -7.62 -10.47 -9.20
C ARG A 7 -6.14 -10.11 -9.00
N ASN A 8 -5.81 -9.37 -7.94
CA ASN A 8 -4.46 -8.89 -7.62
C ASN A 8 -3.71 -9.78 -6.62
N SER A 9 -4.30 -10.87 -6.12
CA SER A 9 -3.59 -11.76 -5.19
C SER A 9 -2.42 -12.48 -5.86
N GLU A 10 -2.54 -12.81 -7.15
CA GLU A 10 -1.46 -13.44 -7.93
C GLU A 10 -0.34 -12.45 -8.24
N PHE A 11 -0.68 -11.26 -8.74
CA PHE A 11 0.31 -10.20 -8.98
C PHE A 11 1.04 -9.82 -7.69
N LEU A 12 0.31 -9.57 -6.59
CA LEU A 12 0.93 -9.25 -5.30
C LEU A 12 1.87 -10.36 -4.84
N LYS A 13 1.59 -11.64 -5.11
CA LYS A 13 2.49 -12.75 -4.73
C LYS A 13 3.62 -12.99 -5.74
N SER A 14 3.55 -12.38 -6.92
CA SER A 14 4.52 -12.59 -7.98
C SER A 14 5.81 -11.76 -7.77
N PRO A 15 6.93 -12.15 -8.42
CA PRO A 15 8.13 -11.32 -8.50
C PRO A 15 7.89 -9.99 -9.24
N ALA A 16 6.93 -9.93 -10.15
CA ALA A 16 6.61 -8.72 -10.92
C ALA A 16 6.16 -7.55 -10.02
N PHE A 17 5.62 -7.85 -8.83
CA PHE A 17 5.33 -6.82 -7.84
C PHE A 17 6.60 -6.15 -7.30
N ASP A 18 7.65 -6.93 -7.05
CA ASP A 18 8.93 -6.40 -6.54
C ASP A 18 9.62 -5.55 -7.60
N GLU A 19 9.63 -6.04 -8.83
CA GLU A 19 10.16 -5.32 -9.99
C GLU A 19 9.42 -3.99 -10.20
N MET A 20 8.09 -4.02 -10.16
CA MET A 20 7.27 -2.81 -10.29
C MET A 20 7.56 -1.82 -9.16
N LEU A 21 7.61 -2.29 -7.91
CA LEU A 21 7.82 -1.43 -6.75
C LEU A 21 9.20 -0.77 -6.76
N LEU A 22 10.25 -1.53 -7.11
CA LEU A 22 11.61 -1.00 -7.26
C LEU A 22 11.71 -0.05 -8.47
N LYS A 23 11.04 -0.36 -9.57
CA LYS A 23 11.03 0.50 -10.75
C LYS A 23 10.44 1.88 -10.42
N VAL A 24 9.24 1.91 -9.81
CA VAL A 24 8.59 3.16 -9.39
C VAL A 24 9.50 3.95 -8.46
N ALA A 25 10.14 3.29 -7.50
CA ALA A 25 11.04 3.96 -6.56
C ALA A 25 12.27 4.58 -7.25
N ASN A 26 12.85 3.93 -8.27
CA ASN A 26 13.95 4.48 -9.04
C ASN A 26 13.49 5.61 -9.99
N ASP A 27 12.32 5.48 -10.61
CA ASP A 27 11.73 6.51 -11.46
C ASP A 27 11.43 7.79 -10.65
N ASP A 28 11.01 7.64 -9.39
CA ASP A 28 10.82 8.75 -8.45
C ASP A 28 12.14 9.42 -8.06
N ILE A 29 13.25 8.70 -7.91
CA ILE A 29 14.57 9.33 -7.70
C ILE A 29 14.93 10.24 -8.86
N LEU A 30 14.71 9.77 -10.10
CA LEU A 30 15.02 10.55 -11.30
C LEU A 30 14.12 11.78 -11.45
N SER A 31 12.84 11.64 -11.10
CA SER A 31 11.82 12.68 -11.22
C SER A 31 11.95 13.74 -10.13
N PHE A 32 12.25 13.33 -8.90
CA PHE A 32 12.40 14.20 -7.75
C PHE A 32 13.89 14.44 -7.44
N LYS A 33 14.52 15.31 -8.24
CA LYS A 33 15.94 15.71 -8.07
C LYS A 33 16.24 16.34 -6.69
N ASN A 34 15.21 16.93 -6.06
CA ASN A 34 15.22 17.44 -4.69
C ASN A 34 14.01 16.83 -3.94
N ASN A 35 14.08 16.70 -2.61
CA ASN A 35 12.99 16.18 -1.75
C ASN A 35 12.63 14.70 -1.90
N ASN A 36 13.57 13.85 -2.34
CA ASN A 36 13.38 12.40 -2.42
C ASN A 36 13.83 11.62 -1.15
N LYS A 37 14.16 12.33 -0.06
CA LYS A 37 14.67 11.72 1.19
C LYS A 37 13.75 10.63 1.75
N TRP A 38 12.45 10.73 1.51
CA TRP A 38 11.47 9.74 1.94
C TRP A 38 11.68 8.36 1.29
N LEU A 39 12.27 8.29 0.09
CA LEU A 39 12.62 7.03 -0.58
C LEU A 39 13.70 6.23 0.15
N SER A 40 14.47 6.86 1.05
CA SER A 40 15.40 6.14 1.94
C SER A 40 14.69 5.23 2.93
N HIS A 41 13.40 5.47 3.19
CA HIS A 41 12.60 4.64 4.08
C HIS A 41 11.88 3.56 3.27
N HIS A 42 11.98 2.33 3.77
CA HIS A 42 11.21 1.21 3.24
C HIS A 42 9.70 1.54 3.31
N PRO A 43 8.87 1.25 2.28
CA PRO A 43 7.43 1.60 2.26
C PRO A 43 6.63 1.02 3.44
N ASN A 44 7.00 -0.18 3.90
CA ASN A 44 6.49 -0.78 5.13
C ASN A 44 6.68 0.08 6.42
N ASN A 45 7.56 1.08 6.41
CA ASN A 45 7.74 2.03 7.52
C ASN A 45 6.71 3.17 7.51
N ALA A 46 5.90 3.30 6.47
CA ALA A 46 4.80 4.27 6.44
C ALA A 46 3.82 3.98 7.59
N ILE A 47 3.26 5.03 8.20
CA ILE A 47 2.44 4.91 9.41
C ILE A 47 1.27 3.92 9.25
N ILE A 48 0.62 3.90 8.08
CA ILE A 48 -0.48 2.99 7.75
C ILE A 48 -0.08 1.51 7.76
N PHE A 49 1.21 1.20 7.59
CA PHE A 49 1.75 -0.16 7.64
C PHE A 49 2.52 -0.44 8.92
N LYS A 50 3.22 0.55 9.48
CA LYS A 50 3.94 0.41 10.75
C LYS A 50 2.96 0.20 11.92
N ASP A 51 1.92 1.02 11.99
CA ASP A 51 0.94 1.06 13.07
C ASP A 51 -0.47 0.68 12.56
N LEU A 52 -0.51 -0.26 11.61
CA LEU A 52 -1.69 -0.61 10.79
C LEU A 52 -2.99 -0.80 11.58
N GLU A 53 -2.95 -1.54 12.68
CA GLU A 53 -4.15 -1.81 13.49
C GLU A 53 -4.68 -0.56 14.19
N ILE A 54 -3.79 0.34 14.59
CA ILE A 54 -4.15 1.59 15.25
C ILE A 54 -4.72 2.55 14.21
N VAL A 55 -3.96 2.77 13.13
CA VAL A 55 -4.37 3.67 12.05
C VAL A 55 -5.68 3.22 11.41
N TRP A 56 -5.87 1.91 11.17
CA TRP A 56 -7.13 1.44 10.60
C TRP A 56 -8.32 1.72 11.54
N LYS A 57 -8.17 1.49 12.85
CA LYS A 57 -9.21 1.81 13.82
C LYS A 57 -9.59 3.29 13.79
N ASP A 58 -8.61 4.18 13.66
CA ASP A 58 -8.86 5.62 13.55
C ASP A 58 -9.55 6.01 12.23
N LEU A 59 -9.35 5.23 11.16
CA LEU A 59 -9.97 5.46 9.85
C LEU A 59 -11.38 4.88 9.72
N ILE A 60 -11.77 3.89 10.54
CA ILE A 60 -13.09 3.23 10.48
C ILE A 60 -14.26 4.25 10.48
N PRO A 61 -14.30 5.28 11.36
CA PRO A 61 -15.40 6.24 11.35
C PRO A 61 -15.58 6.93 10.01
N THR A 62 -14.48 7.45 9.43
CA THR A 62 -14.50 8.12 8.12
C THR A 62 -14.77 7.14 6.97
N TYR A 63 -14.28 5.90 7.06
CA TYR A 63 -14.56 4.85 6.10
C TYR A 63 -16.06 4.54 6.03
N LEU A 64 -16.71 4.46 7.20
CA LEU A 64 -18.15 4.18 7.32
C LEU A 64 -19.06 5.37 7.04
N SER A 65 -18.58 6.60 7.28
CA SER A 65 -19.34 7.83 7.03
C SER A 65 -19.07 8.38 5.63
N ASP A 66 -18.03 9.21 5.50
CA ASP A 66 -17.85 10.15 4.39
C ASP A 66 -17.35 9.43 3.14
N PHE A 67 -16.64 8.31 3.32
CA PHE A 67 -16.15 7.51 2.22
C PHE A 67 -17.22 6.59 1.63
N ARG A 68 -18.15 6.07 2.44
CA ARG A 68 -19.20 5.16 1.99
C ARG A 68 -20.03 5.65 0.79
N PRO A 69 -20.53 6.90 0.74
CA PRO A 69 -21.29 7.37 -0.42
C PRO A 69 -20.43 7.54 -1.69
N LEU A 70 -19.10 7.50 -1.59
CA LEU A 70 -18.18 7.57 -2.74
C LEU A 70 -17.91 6.20 -3.38
N VAL A 71 -18.40 5.11 -2.78
CA VAL A 71 -18.18 3.75 -3.29
C VAL A 71 -19.31 3.32 -4.20
N TYR A 72 -18.97 3.11 -5.47
CA TYR A 72 -19.89 2.49 -6.43
C TYR A 72 -19.89 0.96 -6.30
N GLY A 73 -21.10 0.40 -6.18
CA GLY A 73 -21.37 -1.03 -6.04
C GLY A 73 -21.43 -1.48 -4.58
N GLU A 74 -21.10 -2.75 -4.32
CA GLU A 74 -21.08 -3.28 -2.96
C GLU A 74 -20.01 -2.59 -2.11
N PHE A 75 -20.43 -2.07 -0.97
CA PHE A 75 -19.55 -1.47 0.03
C PHE A 75 -18.85 -2.58 0.83
N PRO A 76 -17.52 -2.69 0.79
CA PRO A 76 -16.82 -3.77 1.46
C PRO A 76 -16.89 -3.66 2.97
N LYS A 77 -16.88 -4.81 3.64
CA LYS A 77 -16.79 -4.86 5.09
C LYS A 77 -15.41 -4.43 5.56
N GLU A 78 -15.34 -3.81 6.72
CA GLU A 78 -14.10 -3.30 7.30
C GLU A 78 -13.06 -4.40 7.51
N GLU A 79 -13.50 -5.61 7.88
CA GLU A 79 -12.63 -6.75 8.12
C GLU A 79 -11.94 -7.22 6.83
N ASP A 80 -12.63 -7.12 5.70
CA ASP A 80 -12.08 -7.47 4.39
C ASP A 80 -11.02 -6.46 3.94
N ILE A 81 -11.23 -5.18 4.24
CA ILE A 81 -10.24 -4.13 4.01
C ILE A 81 -9.01 -4.34 4.90
N LEU A 82 -9.20 -4.56 6.20
CA LEU A 82 -8.12 -4.82 7.15
C LEU A 82 -7.30 -6.05 6.74
N LYS A 83 -7.96 -7.13 6.33
CA LYS A 83 -7.30 -8.34 5.82
C LYS A 83 -6.46 -8.05 4.58
N THR A 84 -6.96 -7.22 3.68
CA THR A 84 -6.23 -6.79 2.48
C THR A 84 -5.01 -5.94 2.84
N LEU A 85 -5.16 -4.97 3.75
CA LEU A 85 -4.06 -4.14 4.24
C LEU A 85 -2.95 -5.00 4.88
N LYS A 86 -3.32 -5.99 5.69
CA LYS A 86 -2.37 -6.95 6.27
C LYS A 86 -1.64 -7.78 5.22
N MET A 87 -2.33 -8.20 4.17
CA MET A 87 -1.72 -8.92 3.05
C MET A 87 -0.67 -8.05 2.34
N VAL A 88 -1.01 -6.79 2.06
CA VAL A 88 -0.08 -5.82 1.46
C VAL A 88 1.10 -5.54 2.39
N GLN A 89 0.87 -5.29 3.68
CA GLN A 89 1.92 -5.08 4.68
C GLN A 89 2.91 -6.26 4.69
N LYS A 90 2.40 -7.49 4.76
CA LYS A 90 3.22 -8.71 4.73
C LYS A 90 4.04 -8.80 3.45
N ARG A 91 3.44 -8.44 2.31
CA ARG A 91 4.14 -8.48 1.02
C ARG A 91 5.20 -7.40 0.89
N LEU A 92 4.94 -6.20 1.39
CA LEU A 92 5.93 -5.12 1.44
C LEU A 92 7.13 -5.52 2.28
N LYS A 93 6.93 -6.15 3.46
CA LYS A 93 8.01 -6.62 4.32
C LYS A 93 8.98 -7.60 3.64
N SER A 94 8.52 -8.35 2.63
CA SER A 94 9.37 -9.32 1.93
C SER A 94 10.14 -8.71 0.75
N VAL A 95 9.90 -7.45 0.38
CA VAL A 95 10.61 -6.80 -0.72
C VAL A 95 11.96 -6.27 -0.21
N PRO A 96 13.10 -6.67 -0.79
CA PRO A 96 14.37 -6.03 -0.50
C PRO A 96 14.37 -4.60 -1.01
N TRP A 97 14.49 -3.62 -0.11
CA TRP A 97 14.51 -2.20 -0.48
C TRP A 97 15.93 -1.74 -0.82
N SER A 98 16.37 -2.05 -2.04
CA SER A 98 17.71 -1.72 -2.54
C SER A 98 17.63 -0.67 -3.65
N ILE A 99 17.19 0.54 -3.32
CA ILE A 99 17.21 1.65 -4.29
C ILE A 99 18.61 2.25 -4.37
N LYS A 100 19.09 2.52 -5.57
CA LYS A 100 20.34 3.26 -5.79
C LYS A 100 20.12 4.73 -5.52
N GLN A 101 20.63 5.24 -4.42
CA GLN A 101 20.75 6.68 -4.19
C GLN A 101 22.05 7.15 -4.83
N PHE A 102 21.96 8.14 -5.73
CA PHE A 102 23.10 8.81 -6.36
C PHE A 102 23.51 10.05 -5.57
#